data_AF-A0A2D4MZH9-F1
#
_entry.id   AF-A0A2D4MZH9-F1
#
_cell.length_a   1.000
_cell.length_b   1.000
_cell.length_c   1.000
_cell.angle_alpha   90.00
_cell.angle_beta   90.00
_cell.angle_gamma   90.00
#
_symmetry.space_group_name_H-M   'P 1'
#
loop_
_entity.id
_entity.type
_entity.pdbx_description
1 polymer ?
#
loop_
_entity_poly.entity_id
_entity_poly.type
_entity_poly.pdbx_seq_one_letter_code
_entity_poly.pdbx_strand_id
1 'polypeptide(L)'
;FTMDDRRLMYFKDPLDAFARGEVFIGSKENSYKALDGFPPSTQGNHWQYGITIITPDRKFLFACETKSDQLEWISAFQKLINRPMLPQEYAVEAHFKHKP
;
A
#
# COMPACT_ATOMS: atom_id res chain seq x y z
N PHE A 1 5.71 -2.56 8.55
CA PHE A 1 5.39 -1.54 7.53
C PHE A 1 5.31 -0.19 8.20
N THR A 2 5.66 0.88 7.50
CA THR A 2 5.51 2.25 7.99
C THR A 2 4.76 3.06 6.93
N MET A 3 3.77 3.82 7.38
CA MET A 3 3.03 4.77 6.55
C MET A 3 3.49 6.17 6.89
N ASP A 4 4.11 6.85 5.93
CA ASP A 4 4.52 8.26 6.04
C ASP A 4 3.82 9.06 4.94
N ASP A 5 2.79 9.82 5.32
CA ASP A 5 1.83 10.45 4.39
C ASP A 5 1.33 9.45 3.32
N ARG A 6 1.65 9.66 2.04
CA ARG A 6 1.29 8.74 0.93
C ARG A 6 2.36 7.68 0.62
N ARG A 7 3.42 7.55 1.42
CA ARG A 7 4.54 6.63 1.19
C ARG A 7 4.49 5.43 2.12
N LEU A 8 4.19 4.27 1.56
CA LEU A 8 4.26 2.99 2.27
C LEU A 8 5.66 2.41 2.15
N MET A 9 6.28 2.12 3.29
CA MET A 9 7.62 1.54 3.36
C MET A 9 7.57 0.19 4.06
N TYR A 10 8.34 -0.77 3.55
CA TYR A 10 8.51 -2.07 4.20
C TYR A 10 9.99 -2.37 4.41
N PHE A 11 10.29 -3.00 5.55
CA PHE A 11 11.63 -3.26 6.05
C PHE A 11 11.77 -4.74 6.34
N LYS A 12 13.01 -5.27 6.34
CA LYS A 12 13.24 -6.64 6.78
C LYS A 12 13.25 -6.70 8.30
N ASP A 13 13.93 -5.75 8.93
CA ASP A 13 13.92 -5.51 10.37
C ASP A 13 13.32 -4.12 10.67
N PRO A 14 12.50 -3.94 11.72
CA PRO A 14 11.97 -2.63 12.09
C PRO A 14 13.04 -1.54 12.34
N LEU A 15 14.26 -1.93 12.71
CA LEU A 15 15.38 -1.03 12.96
C LEU A 15 16.29 -0.82 11.74
N ASP A 16 15.96 -1.41 10.59
CA ASP A 16 16.71 -1.20 9.34
C ASP A 16 16.71 0.28 8.96
N ALA A 17 17.91 0.83 8.70
CA ALA A 17 18.07 2.22 8.26
C ALA A 17 17.49 2.50 6.86
N PHE A 18 17.25 1.46 6.05
CA PHE A 18 16.75 1.57 4.69
C PHE A 18 15.59 0.62 4.44
N ALA A 19 14.54 1.13 3.78
CA ALA A 19 13.42 0.32 3.34
C ALA A 19 13.86 -0.69 2.27
N ARG A 20 13.28 -1.89 2.34
CA ARG A 20 13.39 -2.91 1.28
C ARG A 20 12.64 -2.51 0.02
N GLY A 21 11.61 -1.71 0.17
CA GLY A 21 10.89 -1.12 -0.93
C GLY A 21 9.80 -0.19 -0.44
N GLU A 22 9.25 0.52 -1.40
CA GLU A 22 8.36 1.63 -1.14
C GLU A 22 7.26 1.69 -2.20
N VAL A 23 6.09 2.13 -1.77
CA VAL A 23 4.91 2.26 -2.62
C VAL A 23 4.26 3.60 -2.36
N PHE A 24 4.01 4.35 -3.42
CA PHE A 24 3.17 5.54 -3.33
C PHE A 24 1.70 5.14 -3.34
N ILE A 25 0.90 5.73 -2.45
CA ILE A 25 -0.55 5.50 -2.31
C ILE A 25 -1.29 6.77 -2.74
N GLY A 26 -1.62 6.82 -4.02
CA GLY A 26 -2.39 7.92 -4.60
C GLY A 26 -3.88 7.88 -4.24
N SER A 27 -4.66 8.74 -4.88
CA SER A 27 -6.10 8.79 -4.64
C SER A 27 -6.89 7.90 -5.59
N LYS A 28 -8.18 7.71 -5.29
CA LYS A 28 -9.10 6.93 -6.14
C LYS A 28 -9.25 7.52 -7.53
N GLU A 29 -9.17 8.84 -7.68
CA GLU A 29 -9.21 9.55 -8.97
C GLU A 29 -8.01 9.17 -9.86
N ASN A 30 -6.90 8.74 -9.24
CA ASN A 30 -5.69 8.27 -9.90
C ASN A 30 -5.62 6.74 -9.98
N SER A 31 -6.77 6.06 -9.93
CA SER A 31 -6.88 4.59 -10.04
C SER A 31 -6.26 3.79 -8.89
N TYR A 32 -6.07 4.39 -7.71
CA TYR A 32 -5.65 3.65 -6.50
C TYR A 32 -6.85 3.05 -5.76
N LYS A 33 -6.71 1.81 -5.29
CA LYS A 33 -7.75 1.12 -4.50
C LYS A 33 -7.13 0.25 -3.42
N ALA A 34 -7.83 0.11 -2.29
CA ALA A 34 -7.51 -0.85 -1.24
C ALA A 34 -8.69 -1.82 -1.07
N LEU A 35 -8.41 -3.12 -1.13
CA LEU A 35 -9.41 -4.18 -1.03
C LEU A 35 -9.07 -5.12 0.14
N ASP A 36 -10.11 -5.60 0.83
CA ASP A 36 -10.01 -6.73 1.75
C ASP A 36 -9.75 -8.02 0.95
N GLY A 37 -8.80 -8.80 1.42
CA GLY A 37 -8.48 -10.12 0.91
C GLY A 37 -7.38 -10.12 -0.16
N PHE A 38 -7.08 -11.33 -0.61
CA PHE A 38 -6.19 -11.60 -1.73
C PHE A 38 -6.99 -11.84 -3.01
N PRO A 39 -6.41 -11.60 -4.20
CA PRO A 39 -6.99 -12.08 -5.45
C PRO A 39 -7.20 -13.60 -5.38
N PRO A 40 -8.27 -14.14 -5.99
CA PRO A 40 -8.55 -15.58 -5.97
C PRO A 40 -7.42 -16.47 -6.48
N SER A 41 -6.52 -15.92 -7.32
CA SER A 41 -5.37 -16.62 -7.89
C SER A 41 -4.16 -16.71 -6.96
N THR A 42 -4.23 -16.17 -5.74
CA THR A 42 -3.09 -16.14 -4.80
C THR A 42 -2.92 -17.50 -4.14
N GLN A 43 -1.81 -18.19 -4.45
CA GLN A 43 -1.47 -19.48 -3.86
C GLN A 43 -0.35 -19.34 -2.83
N GLY A 44 -0.32 -20.26 -1.85
CA GLY A 44 0.82 -20.42 -0.93
C GLY A 44 0.91 -19.42 0.23
N ASN A 45 -0.12 -18.61 0.48
CA ASN A 45 -0.11 -17.67 1.61
C ASN A 45 -0.62 -18.34 2.88
N HIS A 46 0.17 -18.31 3.95
CA HIS A 46 -0.17 -18.93 5.26
C HIS A 46 -1.12 -18.07 6.10
N TRP A 47 -1.24 -16.78 5.76
CA TRP A 47 -2.02 -15.80 6.51
C TRP A 47 -3.39 -15.59 5.86
N GLN A 48 -4.45 -15.54 6.67
CA GLN A 48 -5.83 -15.47 6.19
C GLN A 48 -6.32 -14.03 5.94
N TYR A 49 -5.67 -13.03 6.55
CA TYR A 49 -6.12 -11.64 6.54
C TYR A 49 -5.33 -10.81 5.51
N GLY A 50 -5.72 -10.93 4.24
CA GLY A 50 -5.03 -10.27 3.13
C GLY A 50 -5.46 -8.83 2.85
N ILE A 51 -4.58 -7.99 2.34
CA ILE A 51 -4.94 -6.68 1.80
C ILE A 51 -4.36 -6.59 0.40
N THR A 52 -5.19 -6.18 -0.56
CA THR A 52 -4.75 -5.90 -1.93
C THR A 52 -4.77 -4.40 -2.19
N ILE A 53 -3.60 -3.81 -2.41
CA ILE A 53 -3.46 -2.43 -2.90
C ILE A 53 -3.28 -2.47 -4.41
N ILE A 54 -4.19 -1.83 -5.12
CA ILE A 54 -4.13 -1.66 -6.57
C ILE A 54 -3.57 -0.28 -6.85
N THR A 55 -2.48 -0.22 -7.61
CA THR A 55 -1.95 1.00 -8.24
C THR A 55 -2.14 0.92 -9.76
N PRO A 56 -1.93 2.00 -10.52
CA PRO A 56 -2.02 1.97 -11.98
C PRO A 56 -1.13 0.89 -12.62
N ASP A 57 0.07 0.67 -12.06
CA ASP A 57 1.09 -0.16 -12.69
C ASP A 57 1.17 -1.58 -12.11
N ARG A 58 0.76 -1.79 -10.85
CA ARG A 58 0.94 -3.07 -10.16
C ARG A 58 -0.05 -3.28 -9.01
N LYS A 59 -0.20 -4.54 -8.60
CA LYS A 59 -0.93 -4.93 -7.40
C LYS A 59 0.05 -5.37 -6.32
N PHE A 60 -0.16 -4.88 -5.10
CA PHE A 60 0.59 -5.30 -3.93
C PHE A 60 -0.30 -6.10 -3.00
N LEU A 61 0.23 -7.23 -2.54
CA LEU A 61 -0.45 -8.14 -1.63
C LEU A 61 0.23 -8.08 -0.28
N PHE A 62 -0.54 -7.79 0.76
CA PHE A 62 -0.08 -7.76 2.14
C PHE A 62 -0.85 -8.78 2.95
N ALA A 63 -0.19 -9.37 3.94
CA ALA A 63 -0.81 -10.27 4.90
C ALA A 63 -0.71 -9.63 6.28
N CYS A 64 -1.83 -9.64 7.00
CA CYS A 64 -1.89 -9.28 8.41
C CYS A 64 -1.99 -10.55 9.27
N GLU A 65 -1.45 -10.46 10.49
CA GLU A 65 -1.53 -11.56 11.45
C GLU A 65 -2.92 -11.71 12.05
N THR A 66 -3.58 -10.58 12.33
CA THR A 66 -4.92 -10.57 12.90
C THR A 66 -5.91 -9.84 11.99
N LYS A 67 -7.21 -10.13 12.19
CA LYS A 67 -8.29 -9.37 11.56
C LYS A 67 -8.29 -7.90 11.99
N SER A 68 -7.88 -7.61 13.24
CA SER A 68 -7.82 -6.25 13.76
C SER A 68 -6.79 -5.42 12.99
N ASP A 69 -5.57 -5.94 12.84
CA ASP A 69 -4.52 -5.27 12.08
C ASP A 69 -4.98 -5.01 10.64
N GLN A 70 -5.63 -6.00 10.02
CA GLN A 70 -6.14 -5.87 8.66
C GLN A 70 -7.14 -4.70 8.54
N LEU A 71 -8.08 -4.59 9.48
CA LEU A 71 -9.08 -3.53 9.50
C LEU A 71 -8.45 -2.15 9.73
N GLU A 72 -7.48 -2.06 10.64
CA GLU A 72 -6.74 -0.82 10.91
C GLU A 72 -5.98 -0.35 9.67
N TRP A 73 -5.24 -1.24 9.01
CA TRP A 73 -4.52 -0.93 7.79
C TRP A 73 -5.45 -0.55 6.64
N ILE A 74 -6.53 -1.30 6.42
CA ILE A 74 -7.53 -0.96 5.40
C ILE A 74 -8.12 0.43 5.67
N SER A 75 -8.44 0.75 6.92
CA SER A 75 -8.96 2.07 7.29
C SER A 75 -7.95 3.19 6.98
N ALA A 76 -6.67 2.98 7.31
CA ALA A 76 -5.61 3.92 6.99
C ALA A 76 -5.47 4.15 5.48
N PHE A 77 -5.45 3.09 4.68
CA PHE A 77 -5.40 3.20 3.22
C PHE A 77 -6.63 3.89 2.64
N GLN A 78 -7.83 3.54 3.11
CA GLN A 78 -9.07 4.15 2.63
C GLN A 78 -9.11 5.66 2.93
N LYS A 79 -8.62 6.10 4.10
CA LYS A 79 -8.52 7.54 4.41
C LYS A 79 -7.62 8.27 3.41
N LEU A 80 -6.47 7.70 3.06
CA LEU A 80 -5.54 8.30 2.10
C LEU A 80 -6.06 8.27 0.66
N ILE A 81 -6.66 7.16 0.24
CA ILE A 81 -7.18 6.97 -1.13
C ILE A 81 -8.39 7.87 -1.40
N ASN A 82 -9.22 8.13 -0.38
CA ASN A 82 -10.37 9.03 -0.51
C ASN A 82 -10.01 10.51 -0.43
N ARG A 83 -8.81 10.85 0.07
CA ARG A 83 -8.29 12.22 0.04
C ARG A 83 -7.78 12.54 -1.36
N PRO A 84 -8.21 13.63 -2.02
CA PRO A 84 -7.60 14.08 -3.27
C PRO A 84 -6.09 14.32 -3.11
N MET A 85 -5.32 14.15 -4.18
CA MET A 85 -3.90 14.48 -4.14
C MET A 85 -3.66 15.98 -4.19
N LEU A 86 -2.73 16.47 -3.37
CA LEU A 86 -2.20 17.83 -3.42
C LEU A 86 -1.32 18.01 -4.65
N PRO A 87 -1.18 19.23 -5.20
CA PRO A 87 -0.34 19.50 -6.36
C PRO A 87 1.08 18.94 -6.24
N GLN A 88 1.75 19.08 -5.08
CA GLN A 88 3.09 18.53 -4.88
C GLN A 88 3.14 16.99 -4.87
N GLU A 89 2.05 16.32 -4.51
CA GLU A 89 2.01 14.85 -4.43
C GLU A 89 2.03 14.21 -5.84
N TYR A 90 1.60 14.92 -6.89
CA TYR A 90 1.69 14.43 -8.28
C TYR A 90 3.14 14.30 -8.76
N ALA A 91 4.02 15.24 -8.37
CA ALA A 91 5.44 15.13 -8.69
C ALA A 91 6.07 13.93 -7.98
N VAL A 92 5.70 13.70 -6.71
CA VAL A 92 6.12 12.51 -5.95
C VAL A 92 5.62 11.23 -6.63
N GLU A 93 4.34 11.15 -7.00
CA GLU A 93 3.79 10.00 -7.72
C GLU A 93 4.60 9.70 -9.00
N ALA A 94 4.90 10.73 -9.79
CA ALA A 94 5.70 10.58 -11.00
C ALA A 94 7.10 10.01 -10.69
N HIS A 95 7.77 10.47 -9.63
CA HIS A 95 9.05 9.89 -9.23
C HIS A 95 8.96 8.41 -8.89
N PHE A 96 7.88 7.96 -8.26
CA PHE A 96 7.68 6.54 -7.93
C PHE A 96 7.41 5.67 -9.17
N LYS A 97 6.79 6.22 -10.22
CA LYS A 97 6.57 5.51 -11.50
C LYS A 97 7.86 5.30 -12.30
N HIS A 98 8.82 6.21 -12.17
CA HIS A 98 10.07 6.18 -12.93
C HIS A 98 11.28 5.67 -12.12
N LYS A 99 11.09 5.24 -10.86
CA LYS A 99 12.13 4.53 -10.13
C LYS A 99 12.44 3.21 -10.89
N PRO A 100 13.70 2.97 -11.29
CA PRO A 100 14.09 1.76 -11.99
C PRO A 100 13.91 0.50 -11.14
#